data_AF-D9PIN6-F1
#
_entry.id   AF-D9PIN6-F1
#
_cell.length_a   1.000
_cell.length_b   1.000
_cell.length_c   1.000
_cell.angle_alpha   90.00
_cell.angle_beta   90.00
_cell.angle_gamma   90.00
#
_symmetry.space_group_name_H-M   'P 1'
#
loop_
_entity.id
_entity.type
_entity.pdbx_description
1 polymer ?
#
loop_
_entity_poly.entity_id
_entity_poly.type
_entity_poly.pdbx_seq_one_letter_code
_entity_poly.pdbx_strand_id
1 'polypeptide(L)'
;AEGALEAMRTLVSFPLRAEEIQCVSCAIGNHEAFVQPVPCRVPWAQIVSDCLYDADKFRWGLDNFTHTVWHMAESQNLTPAELIARFPWGMTGIARIRETFRSATGRQYGPEIIDVGIEIGKEIYQYMVQVYGND
;
A
#
# COMPACT_ATOMS: atom_id res chain seq x y z
N ALA A 1 -6.99 6.40 -9.96
CA ALA A 1 -7.12 7.62 -10.81
C ALA A 1 -7.97 8.70 -10.16
N GLU A 2 -9.11 8.37 -9.53
CA GLU A 2 -10.00 9.35 -8.90
C GLU A 2 -9.32 10.21 -7.83
N GLY A 3 -8.51 9.60 -6.95
CA GLY A 3 -7.75 10.35 -5.93
C GLY A 3 -6.80 11.39 -6.50
N ALA A 4 -6.16 11.13 -7.64
CA ALA A 4 -5.28 12.09 -8.31
C ALA A 4 -6.06 13.29 -8.88
N LEU A 5 -7.25 13.03 -9.43
CA LEU A 5 -8.15 14.08 -9.94
C LEU A 5 -8.71 14.93 -8.81
N GLU A 6 -9.08 14.30 -7.68
CA GLU A 6 -9.55 15.03 -6.50
C GLU A 6 -8.44 15.87 -5.88
N ALA A 7 -7.23 15.32 -5.74
CA ALA A 7 -6.07 16.09 -5.30
C ALA A 7 -5.84 17.33 -6.18
N MET A 8 -5.96 17.19 -7.50
CA MET A 8 -5.80 18.33 -8.42
C MET A 8 -6.83 19.44 -8.17
N ARG A 9 -8.09 19.07 -7.88
CA ARG A 9 -9.16 20.03 -7.55
C ARG A 9 -8.92 20.69 -6.20
N THR A 10 -8.61 19.90 -5.18
CA THR A 10 -8.44 20.37 -3.81
C THR A 10 -7.19 21.27 -3.67
N LEU A 11 -6.07 20.90 -4.30
CA LEU A 11 -4.78 21.58 -4.13
C LEU A 11 -4.73 22.98 -4.76
N VAL A 12 -5.63 23.32 -5.68
CA VAL A 12 -5.76 24.68 -6.24
C VAL A 12 -6.05 25.73 -5.17
N SER A 13 -6.67 25.34 -4.06
CA SER A 13 -6.97 26.24 -2.94
C SER A 13 -5.77 26.55 -2.04
N PHE A 14 -4.63 25.87 -2.25
CA PHE A 14 -3.41 26.01 -1.45
C PHE A 14 -2.38 26.90 -2.17
N PRO A 15 -1.39 27.47 -1.45
CA PRO A 15 -0.33 28.29 -2.04
C PRO A 15 0.73 27.42 -2.76
N LEU A 16 0.30 26.60 -3.72
CA LEU A 16 1.11 25.73 -4.55
C LEU A 16 1.10 26.20 -6.00
N ARG A 17 2.24 26.05 -6.68
CA ARG A 17 2.35 26.30 -8.12
C ARG A 17 1.66 25.18 -8.90
N ALA A 18 1.19 25.48 -10.11
CA ALA A 18 0.55 24.49 -10.97
C ALA A 18 1.43 23.24 -11.21
N GLU A 19 2.75 23.41 -11.31
CA GLU A 19 3.71 22.29 -11.45
C GLU A 19 3.78 21.40 -10.19
N GLU A 20 3.68 21.99 -8.99
CA GLU A 20 3.67 21.26 -7.72
C GLU A 20 2.37 20.47 -7.56
N ILE A 21 1.23 21.09 -7.91
CA ILE A 21 -0.07 20.41 -7.94
C ILE A 21 -0.01 19.21 -8.91
N GLN A 22 0.51 19.42 -10.12
CA GLN A 22 0.67 18.35 -11.10
C GLN A 22 1.57 17.22 -10.59
N CYS A 23 2.68 17.56 -9.93
CA CYS A 23 3.57 16.58 -9.30
C CYS A 23 2.83 15.72 -8.27
N VAL A 24 2.14 16.35 -7.32
CA VAL A 24 1.41 15.65 -6.25
C VAL A 24 0.31 14.76 -6.84
N SER A 25 -0.49 15.29 -7.76
CA SER A 25 -1.53 14.50 -8.44
C SER A 25 -0.93 13.33 -9.23
N CYS A 26 0.21 13.50 -9.89
CA CYS A 26 0.88 12.42 -10.61
C CYS A 26 1.41 11.34 -9.66
N ALA A 27 2.03 11.73 -8.54
CA ALA A 27 2.48 10.81 -7.51
C ALA A 27 1.30 9.97 -6.96
N ILE A 28 0.18 10.62 -6.64
CA ILE A 28 -1.07 9.95 -6.22
C ILE A 28 -1.61 9.05 -7.35
N GLY A 29 -1.50 9.44 -8.61
CA GLY A 29 -1.89 8.56 -9.72
C GLY A 29 -1.04 7.29 -9.83
N ASN A 30 0.25 7.41 -9.50
CA ASN A 30 1.24 6.36 -9.67
C ASN A 30 1.41 5.43 -8.45
N HIS A 31 0.83 5.74 -7.28
CA HIS A 31 1.09 5.00 -6.04
C HIS A 31 0.42 3.60 -5.96
N GLU A 32 -0.53 3.31 -6.86
CA GLU A 32 -1.24 2.03 -6.90
C GLU A 32 -0.30 0.87 -7.25
N ALA A 33 -0.42 -0.23 -6.51
CA ALA A 33 0.35 -1.45 -6.78
C ALA A 33 -0.08 -2.10 -8.09
N PHE A 34 0.86 -2.78 -8.76
CA PHE A 34 0.60 -3.57 -9.98
C PHE A 34 0.06 -2.78 -11.18
N VAL A 35 0.12 -1.46 -11.12
CA VAL A 35 -0.16 -0.55 -12.24
C VAL A 35 1.16 -0.01 -12.78
N GLN A 36 1.30 0.04 -14.10
CA GLN A 36 2.46 0.65 -14.76
C GLN A 36 2.46 2.16 -14.44
N PRO A 37 3.49 2.71 -13.77
CA PRO A 37 3.53 4.12 -13.45
C PRO A 37 3.78 4.96 -14.71
N VAL A 38 3.17 6.14 -14.76
CA VAL A 38 3.43 7.13 -15.81
C VAL A 38 4.65 7.97 -15.39
N PRO A 39 5.70 8.09 -16.22
CA PRO A 39 6.84 8.93 -15.89
C PRO A 39 6.43 10.37 -15.60
N CYS A 40 6.94 10.93 -14.50
CA CYS A 40 6.72 12.34 -14.20
C CYS A 40 7.48 13.24 -15.18
N ARG A 41 6.92 14.43 -15.46
CA ARG A 41 7.50 15.38 -16.43
C ARG A 41 8.90 15.86 -16.06
N VAL A 42 9.20 15.96 -14.76
CA VAL A 42 10.46 16.51 -14.23
C VAL A 42 11.12 15.54 -13.26
N PRO A 43 12.46 15.45 -13.21
CA PRO A 43 13.16 14.43 -12.43
C PRO A 43 12.83 14.44 -10.93
N TRP A 44 12.71 15.62 -10.31
CA TRP A 44 12.39 15.71 -8.88
C TRP A 44 10.97 15.21 -8.58
N ALA A 45 10.03 15.36 -9.51
CA ALA A 45 8.67 14.84 -9.35
C ALA A 45 8.64 13.31 -9.41
N GLN A 46 9.53 12.70 -10.21
CA GLN A 46 9.68 11.24 -10.22
C GLN A 46 10.14 10.73 -8.85
N ILE A 47 11.09 11.43 -8.22
CA ILE A 47 11.55 11.09 -6.86
C ILE A 47 10.38 11.14 -5.88
N VAL A 48 9.54 12.20 -5.92
CA VAL A 48 8.36 12.31 -5.05
C VAL A 48 7.36 11.17 -5.30
N SER A 49 7.09 10.85 -6.57
CA SER A 49 6.21 9.74 -6.97
C SER A 49 6.71 8.39 -6.47
N ASP A 50 8.01 8.12 -6.60
CA ASP A 50 8.62 6.86 -6.19
C ASP A 50 8.69 6.76 -4.66
N CYS A 51 9.01 7.84 -3.96
CA CYS A 51 8.99 7.91 -2.51
C CYS A 51 7.57 7.71 -1.95
N LEU A 52 6.54 8.31 -2.55
CA LEU A 52 5.16 8.10 -2.11
C LEU A 52 4.73 6.64 -2.29
N TYR A 53 5.08 6.03 -3.43
CA TYR A 53 4.80 4.61 -3.66
C TYR A 53 5.48 3.74 -2.59
N ASP A 54 6.77 3.92 -2.36
CA ASP A 54 7.52 3.11 -1.40
C ASP A 54 7.01 3.33 0.04
N ALA A 55 6.72 4.57 0.43
CA ALA A 55 6.14 4.90 1.73
C ALA A 55 4.80 4.19 1.96
N ASP A 56 3.95 4.14 0.93
CA ASP A 56 2.71 3.37 0.98
C ASP A 56 2.98 1.87 1.16
N LYS A 57 3.96 1.31 0.43
CA LYS A 57 4.27 -0.13 0.47
C LYS A 57 5.01 -0.56 1.73
N PHE A 58 5.75 0.31 2.40
CA PHE A 58 6.33 -0.01 3.71
C PHE A 58 5.26 -0.38 4.75
N ARG A 59 4.04 0.16 4.63
CA ARG A 59 2.91 -0.19 5.51
C ARG A 59 2.41 -1.63 5.32
N TRP A 60 2.91 -2.35 4.30
CA TRP A 60 2.52 -3.74 4.02
C TRP A 60 3.33 -4.76 4.84
N GLY A 61 4.27 -4.29 5.67
CA GLY A 61 4.95 -5.08 6.69
C GLY A 61 4.14 -5.19 8.00
N LEU A 62 4.77 -4.85 9.13
CA LEU A 62 4.16 -4.90 10.48
C LEU A 62 2.84 -4.12 10.59
N ASP A 63 2.80 -2.90 10.06
CA ASP A 63 1.63 -2.01 10.14
C ASP A 63 0.37 -2.64 9.54
N ASN A 64 0.53 -3.46 8.50
CA ASN A 64 -0.58 -4.14 7.85
C ASN A 64 -1.36 -5.03 8.83
N PHE A 65 -0.63 -5.73 9.67
CA PHE A 65 -1.17 -6.71 10.61
C PHE A 65 -1.45 -6.13 12.00
N THR A 66 -1.03 -4.89 12.24
CA THR A 66 -1.37 -4.16 13.47
C THR A 66 -2.63 -3.31 13.27
N HIS A 67 -2.82 -2.73 12.08
CA HIS A 67 -3.89 -1.78 11.81
C HIS A 67 -4.66 -2.07 10.53
N THR A 68 -3.98 -2.12 9.38
CA THR A 68 -4.64 -2.02 8.06
C THR A 68 -5.65 -3.12 7.79
N VAL A 69 -5.29 -4.39 8.01
CA VAL A 69 -6.19 -5.53 7.78
C VAL A 69 -7.44 -5.44 8.64
N TRP A 70 -7.31 -5.01 9.89
CA TRP A 70 -8.43 -4.94 10.83
C TRP A 70 -9.39 -3.80 10.49
N HIS A 71 -8.86 -2.63 10.13
CA HIS A 71 -9.70 -1.53 9.63
C HIS A 71 -10.40 -1.88 8.31
N MET A 72 -9.75 -2.63 7.41
CA MET A 72 -10.38 -3.14 6.19
C MET A 72 -11.48 -4.17 6.50
N ALA A 73 -11.25 -5.07 7.45
CA ALA A 73 -12.23 -6.07 7.86
C ALA A 73 -13.46 -5.41 8.53
N GLU A 74 -13.23 -4.43 9.42
CA GLU A 74 -14.27 -3.66 10.10
C GLU A 74 -15.11 -2.85 9.10
N SER A 75 -14.47 -2.09 8.21
CA SER A 75 -15.18 -1.27 7.21
C SER A 75 -15.99 -2.10 6.21
N GLN A 76 -15.58 -3.34 5.94
CA GLN A 76 -16.31 -4.29 5.11
C GLN A 76 -17.27 -5.18 5.91
N ASN A 77 -17.32 -5.01 7.24
CA ASN A 77 -18.12 -5.78 8.17
C ASN A 77 -17.92 -7.31 8.00
N LEU A 78 -16.67 -7.73 7.82
CA LEU A 78 -16.32 -9.14 7.60
C LEU A 78 -16.48 -9.95 8.88
N THR A 79 -17.06 -11.14 8.72
CA THR A 79 -17.02 -12.16 9.78
C THR A 79 -15.62 -12.79 9.89
N PRO A 80 -15.27 -13.37 11.05
CA PRO A 80 -14.01 -14.12 11.19
C PRO A 80 -13.83 -15.21 10.12
N ALA A 81 -14.88 -15.95 9.78
CA ALA A 81 -14.86 -16.99 8.76
C ALA A 81 -14.53 -16.42 7.35
N GLU A 82 -15.14 -15.30 6.97
CA GLU A 82 -14.84 -14.64 5.70
C GLU A 82 -13.41 -14.09 5.66
N LEU A 83 -12.94 -13.52 6.77
CA LEU A 83 -11.57 -13.02 6.87
C LEU A 83 -10.58 -14.17 6.70
N ILE A 84 -10.77 -15.28 7.41
CA ILE A 84 -9.94 -16.49 7.29
C ILE A 84 -9.92 -17.01 5.85
N ALA A 85 -11.08 -17.07 5.19
CA ALA A 85 -11.16 -17.53 3.81
C ALA A 85 -10.39 -16.64 2.82
N ARG A 86 -10.38 -15.32 3.04
CA ARG A 86 -9.72 -14.34 2.16
C ARG A 86 -8.23 -14.15 2.49
N PHE A 87 -7.81 -14.46 3.72
CA PHE A 87 -6.48 -14.16 4.23
C PHE A 87 -5.34 -14.72 3.35
N PRO A 88 -5.34 -16.00 2.92
CA PRO A 88 -4.24 -16.55 2.11
C PRO A 88 -4.06 -15.83 0.77
N TRP A 89 -5.16 -15.41 0.15
CA TRP A 89 -5.11 -14.63 -1.08
C TRP A 89 -4.50 -13.25 -0.85
N GLY A 90 -4.88 -12.58 0.25
CA GLY A 90 -4.27 -11.30 0.66
C GLY A 90 -2.76 -11.41 0.88
N MET A 91 -2.31 -12.49 1.55
CA MET A 91 -0.89 -12.79 1.75
C MET A 91 -0.11 -12.94 0.44
N THR A 92 -0.73 -13.54 -0.58
CA THR A 92 -0.13 -13.64 -1.92
C THR A 92 0.04 -12.26 -2.58
N GLY A 93 -0.91 -11.36 -2.34
CA GLY A 93 -0.81 -9.96 -2.77
C GLY A 93 0.37 -9.24 -2.12
N ILE A 94 0.52 -9.37 -0.80
CA ILE A 94 1.63 -8.77 -0.03
C ILE A 94 2.98 -9.27 -0.54
N ALA A 95 3.13 -10.58 -0.77
CA ALA A 95 4.39 -11.15 -1.26
C ALA A 95 4.85 -10.55 -2.61
N ARG A 96 3.91 -10.19 -3.47
CA ARG A 96 4.23 -9.57 -4.78
C ARG A 96 4.74 -8.13 -4.66
N ILE A 97 4.46 -7.43 -3.56
CA ILE A 97 4.95 -6.06 -3.32
C ILE A 97 6.46 -6.01 -3.11
N ARG A 98 7.05 -7.12 -2.64
CA ARG A 98 8.49 -7.26 -2.42
C ARG A 98 9.35 -6.74 -3.57
N GLU A 99 8.91 -6.99 -4.81
CA GLU A 99 9.66 -6.68 -6.03
C GLU A 99 9.25 -5.35 -6.69
N THR A 100 8.44 -4.52 -6.04
CA THR A 100 7.85 -3.33 -6.68
C THR A 100 8.41 -1.99 -6.21
N PHE A 101 9.33 -1.98 -5.24
CA PHE A 101 9.92 -0.75 -4.71
C PHE A 101 10.72 0.03 -5.75
N ARG A 102 10.61 1.37 -5.72
CA ARG A 102 11.01 2.25 -6.81
C ARG A 102 12.20 3.16 -6.49
N SER A 103 12.37 3.59 -5.24
CA SER A 103 13.55 4.35 -4.82
C SER A 103 14.71 3.42 -4.49
N ALA A 104 15.93 3.97 -4.41
CA ALA A 104 17.09 3.21 -3.94
C ALA A 104 16.88 2.69 -2.50
N THR A 105 16.35 3.54 -1.62
CA THR A 105 16.00 3.18 -0.23
C THR A 105 14.91 2.11 -0.19
N GLY A 106 13.85 2.25 -0.98
CA GLY A 106 12.78 1.27 -1.08
C GLY A 106 13.29 -0.09 -1.50
N ARG A 107 14.12 -0.17 -2.55
CA ARG A 107 14.71 -1.44 -2.99
C ARG A 107 15.65 -2.05 -1.97
N GLN A 108 16.34 -1.23 -1.18
CA GLN A 108 17.28 -1.71 -0.18
C GLN A 108 16.58 -2.32 1.04
N TYR A 109 15.53 -1.65 1.57
CA TYR A 109 14.92 -2.02 2.85
C TYR A 109 13.52 -2.63 2.72
N GLY A 110 12.81 -2.31 1.64
CA GLY A 110 11.44 -2.75 1.40
C GLY A 110 11.25 -4.27 1.39
N PRO A 111 12.11 -5.05 0.70
CA PRO A 111 11.96 -6.50 0.67
C PRO A 111 11.95 -7.14 2.06
N GLU A 112 12.85 -6.73 2.96
CA GLU A 112 12.92 -7.26 4.33
C GLU A 112 11.67 -6.89 5.14
N ILE A 113 11.15 -5.67 4.98
CA ILE A 113 9.90 -5.23 5.63
C ILE A 113 8.72 -6.11 5.19
N ILE A 114 8.66 -6.48 3.91
CA ILE A 114 7.62 -7.39 3.39
C ILE A 114 7.82 -8.80 3.93
N ASP A 115 9.05 -9.31 3.95
CA ASP A 115 9.37 -10.64 4.46
C ASP A 115 8.96 -10.78 5.94
N VAL A 116 9.24 -9.76 6.78
CA VAL A 116 8.79 -9.70 8.18
C VAL A 116 7.26 -9.68 8.28
N GLY A 117 6.59 -8.87 7.46
CA GLY A 117 5.13 -8.84 7.40
C GLY A 117 4.53 -10.21 7.08
N ILE A 118 5.12 -10.94 6.13
CA ILE A 118 4.66 -12.28 5.75
C ILE A 118 4.72 -13.25 6.93
N GLU A 119 5.81 -13.24 7.70
CA GLU A 119 5.92 -14.11 8.87
C GLU A 119 4.88 -13.77 9.95
N ILE A 120 4.67 -12.47 10.24
CA ILE A 120 3.63 -12.03 11.16
C ILE A 120 2.23 -12.49 10.69
N GLY A 121 1.95 -12.32 9.40
CA GLY A 121 0.66 -12.72 8.82
C GLY A 121 0.43 -14.23 8.91
N LYS A 122 1.47 -15.06 8.75
CA LYS A 122 1.36 -16.52 8.92
C LYS A 122 0.96 -16.90 10.35
N GLU A 123 1.62 -16.31 11.35
CA GLU A 123 1.31 -16.56 12.77
C GLU A 123 -0.12 -16.14 13.11
N ILE A 124 -0.55 -14.96 12.66
CA ILE A 124 -1.93 -14.49 12.84
C ILE A 124 -2.92 -15.43 12.17
N TYR A 125 -2.65 -15.85 10.93
CA TYR A 125 -3.55 -16.76 10.21
C TYR A 125 -3.72 -18.09 10.93
N GLN A 126 -2.62 -18.70 11.40
CA GLN A 126 -2.66 -19.94 12.17
C GLN A 126 -3.49 -19.77 13.43
N TYR A 127 -3.28 -18.67 14.17
CA TYR A 127 -4.06 -18.36 15.36
C TYR A 127 -5.55 -18.22 15.06
N MET A 128 -5.91 -17.47 14.02
CA MET A 128 -7.32 -17.30 13.62
C MET A 128 -7.99 -18.64 13.26
N VAL A 129 -7.31 -19.50 12.49
CA VAL A 129 -7.83 -20.83 12.15
C VAL A 129 -7.99 -21.71 13.38
N GLN A 130 -7.05 -21.66 14.33
CA GLN A 130 -7.13 -22.43 15.56
C GLN A 130 -8.33 -22.01 16.43
N VAL A 131 -8.58 -20.71 16.54
CA VAL A 131 -9.61 -20.15 17.44
C VAL A 131 -11.00 -20.16 16.80
N TYR A 132 -11.11 -19.84 15.50
CA TYR A 132 -12.37 -19.59 14.81
C TYR A 132 -12.62 -20.54 13.63
N GLY A 133 -11.72 -21.48 13.35
CA GLY A 133 -11.86 -22.39 12.20
C GLY A 133 -12.87 -23.53 12.38
N ASN A 134 -13.45 -23.67 13.57
CA ASN A 134 -14.46 -24.68 13.90
C ASN A 134 -15.87 -24.09 14.14
N ASP A 135 -16.03 -22.77 13.95
CA ASP A 135 -17.31 -22.07 14.02
C ASP A 135 -18.01 -22.05 12.65
#